data_AF-A0A926FXT8-F1
#
_entry.id   AF-A0A926FXT8-F1
#
_cell.length_a   1.000
_cell.length_b   1.000
_cell.length_c   1.000
_cell.angle_alpha   90.00
_cell.angle_beta   90.00
_cell.angle_gamma   90.00
#
_symmetry.space_group_name_H-M   'P 1'
#
loop_
_entity.id
_entity.type
_entity.pdbx_description
1 polymer ?
#
loop_
_entity_poly.entity_id
_entity_poly.type
_entity_poly.pdbx_seq_one_letter_code
_entity_poly.pdbx_strand_id
1 'polypeptide(L)'
;MIRSFLTAIAAVFTLALGAMPAAAQPYTQANFSGGINGGNANVKAPFVGSGLFPGMTFSGSFVFSNALIPASGSGFVNIFQSNFADIANIPDADAFSFNFGPFSFNAGDNLDSLVNLGIQYNNGHFNGFVFNGDFQYNGSWYQLALQGGSLKVRLLDGIANGFDPHGFPTGSNLVNGYINIGDANVTGQTPYTPRITPTPGVPEPMSWAMLMLGFGAIGATIRRRRAAVSFA
;
A
#
# COMPACT_ATOMS: atom_id res chain seq x y z
N MET A 1 -58.18 28.65 -31.09
CA MET A 1 -56.74 28.29 -31.09
C MET A 1 -56.18 28.30 -29.66
N ILE A 2 -56.65 27.40 -28.80
CA ILE A 2 -56.22 27.32 -27.38
C ILE A 2 -56.19 25.84 -26.99
N ARG A 3 -55.23 25.07 -27.51
CA ARG A 3 -54.82 23.74 -27.02
C ARG A 3 -53.44 23.46 -27.63
N SER A 4 -52.38 23.59 -26.83
CA SER A 4 -51.05 22.94 -26.99
C SER A 4 -49.97 23.61 -26.12
N PHE A 5 -50.20 23.72 -24.80
CA PHE A 5 -49.20 24.25 -23.85
C PHE A 5 -49.01 23.37 -22.60
N LEU A 6 -49.34 22.08 -22.71
CA LEU A 6 -49.33 21.15 -21.57
C LEU A 6 -48.67 19.83 -21.95
N THR A 7 -47.38 19.86 -22.32
CA THR A 7 -46.54 18.65 -22.44
C THR A 7 -45.05 19.01 -22.56
N ALA A 8 -44.46 19.64 -21.54
CA ALA A 8 -42.98 19.74 -21.45
C ALA A 8 -42.44 20.04 -20.03
N ILE A 9 -43.17 19.71 -18.97
CA ILE A 9 -42.67 19.86 -17.58
C ILE A 9 -42.94 18.56 -16.84
N ALA A 10 -42.21 17.49 -17.16
CA ALA A 10 -42.30 16.23 -16.41
C ALA A 10 -41.08 15.29 -16.53
N ALA A 11 -39.93 15.73 -17.04
CA ALA A 11 -38.84 14.79 -17.32
C ALA A 11 -37.43 15.37 -17.15
N VAL A 12 -37.05 15.88 -15.97
CA VAL A 12 -35.62 16.10 -15.62
C VAL A 12 -35.33 15.93 -14.11
N PHE A 13 -35.95 14.98 -13.41
CA PHE A 13 -35.71 14.82 -11.96
C PHE A 13 -35.36 13.42 -11.47
N THR A 14 -34.71 12.61 -12.31
CA THR A 14 -34.25 11.28 -11.92
C THR A 14 -32.92 10.96 -12.58
N LEU A 15 -31.82 11.25 -11.88
CA LEU A 15 -30.59 10.46 -11.81
C LEU A 15 -29.47 11.25 -11.10
N ALA A 16 -29.76 11.72 -9.88
CA ALA A 16 -28.72 11.96 -8.88
C ALA A 16 -28.71 10.77 -7.92
N LEU A 17 -28.44 9.58 -8.45
CA LEU A 17 -27.92 8.49 -7.63
C LEU A 17 -26.52 8.95 -7.24
N GLY A 18 -26.40 9.64 -6.12
CA GLY A 18 -25.12 9.93 -5.50
C GLY A 18 -24.37 8.60 -5.43
N ALA A 19 -23.20 8.55 -6.05
CA ALA A 19 -22.24 7.50 -5.79
C ALA A 19 -22.01 7.51 -4.28
N MET A 20 -22.67 6.58 -3.57
CA MET A 20 -22.31 6.33 -2.19
C MET A 20 -20.84 5.92 -2.24
N PRO A 21 -19.93 6.60 -1.53
CA PRO A 21 -18.56 6.13 -1.46
C PRO A 21 -18.63 4.71 -0.94
N ALA A 22 -18.02 3.77 -1.68
CA ALA A 22 -17.82 2.42 -1.18
C ALA A 22 -17.21 2.56 0.22
N ALA A 23 -17.84 1.96 1.23
CA ALA A 23 -17.30 2.01 2.59
C ALA A 23 -15.84 1.54 2.52
N ALA A 24 -14.90 2.43 2.88
CA ALA A 24 -13.49 2.10 2.92
C ALA A 24 -13.33 0.83 3.76
N GLN A 25 -12.55 -0.14 3.26
CA GLN A 25 -12.28 -1.35 4.01
C GLN A 25 -11.67 -0.98 5.37
N PRO A 26 -12.08 -1.60 6.49
CA PRO A 26 -11.48 -1.30 7.78
C PRO A 26 -10.03 -1.80 7.78
N TYR A 27 -9.09 -0.86 7.93
CA TYR A 27 -7.68 -1.15 8.09
C TYR A 27 -7.25 -0.85 9.53
N THR A 28 -6.29 -1.63 10.02
CA THR A 28 -5.64 -1.42 11.31
C THR A 28 -4.15 -1.36 11.09
N GLN A 29 -3.50 -0.36 11.66
CA GLN A 29 -2.04 -0.32 11.79
C GLN A 29 -1.66 -0.95 13.12
N ALA A 30 -0.60 -1.75 13.13
CA ALA A 30 -0.10 -2.41 14.32
C ALA A 30 1.41 -2.53 14.30
N ASN A 31 1.96 -2.85 15.46
CA ASN A 31 3.37 -3.11 15.66
C ASN A 31 3.61 -4.61 15.84
N PHE A 32 4.74 -5.07 15.33
CA PHE A 32 5.26 -6.42 15.58
C PHE A 32 6.67 -6.33 16.15
N SER A 33 7.13 -7.45 16.70
CA SER A 33 8.50 -7.60 17.20
C SER A 33 9.07 -8.96 16.83
N GLY A 34 10.37 -9.10 17.03
CA GLY A 34 11.06 -10.37 16.94
C GLY A 34 12.51 -10.21 17.37
N GLY A 35 13.37 -11.12 16.92
CA GLY A 35 14.79 -11.05 17.26
C GLY A 35 15.67 -11.97 16.45
N ILE A 36 16.98 -11.85 16.67
CA ILE A 36 17.98 -12.81 16.20
C ILE A 36 18.06 -13.94 17.23
N ASN A 37 18.10 -15.18 16.77
CA ASN A 37 18.26 -16.33 17.65
C ASN A 37 19.54 -16.19 18.48
N GLY A 38 19.51 -16.65 19.74
CA GLY A 38 20.68 -16.60 20.62
C GLY A 38 21.84 -17.46 20.12
N GLY A 39 23.07 -17.12 20.51
CA GLY A 39 24.29 -17.87 20.16
C GLY A 39 24.96 -17.47 18.84
N ASN A 40 26.29 -17.57 18.80
CA ASN A 40 27.14 -16.99 17.75
C ASN A 40 26.92 -17.57 16.35
N ALA A 41 26.30 -18.74 16.22
CA ALA A 41 25.99 -19.33 14.90
C ALA A 41 24.93 -18.53 14.11
N ASN A 42 24.18 -17.67 14.80
CA ASN A 42 23.06 -16.92 14.23
C ASN A 42 23.43 -15.54 13.68
N VAL A 43 24.69 -15.10 13.86
CA VAL A 43 25.25 -13.92 13.19
C VAL A 43 26.67 -14.27 12.74
N LYS A 44 26.87 -14.37 11.42
CA LYS A 44 28.15 -14.73 10.80
C LYS A 44 28.74 -13.53 10.09
N ALA A 45 30.03 -13.61 9.75
CA ALA A 45 30.67 -12.63 8.90
C ALA A 45 29.86 -12.45 7.58
N PRO A 46 29.72 -11.22 7.07
CA PRO A 46 30.35 -9.98 7.54
C PRO A 46 29.53 -9.19 8.57
N PHE A 47 28.45 -9.75 9.11
CA PHE A 47 27.55 -9.04 10.03
C PHE A 47 28.00 -9.04 11.50
N VAL A 48 29.01 -9.81 11.86
CA VAL A 48 29.62 -9.74 13.19
C VAL A 48 30.24 -8.35 13.39
N GLY A 49 29.82 -7.63 14.43
CA GLY A 49 30.29 -6.27 14.72
C GLY A 49 29.62 -5.17 13.88
N SER A 50 28.62 -5.51 13.07
CA SER A 50 27.85 -4.54 12.25
C SER A 50 26.77 -3.77 13.03
N GLY A 51 26.65 -4.00 14.34
CA GLY A 51 25.47 -3.61 15.14
C GLY A 51 24.42 -4.72 15.24
N LEU A 52 24.54 -5.80 14.45
CA LEU A 52 23.79 -7.04 14.64
C LEU A 52 24.54 -7.98 15.58
N PHE A 53 23.83 -8.54 16.56
CA PHE A 53 24.36 -9.50 17.52
C PHE A 53 23.31 -10.55 17.93
N PRO A 54 23.74 -11.77 18.32
CA PRO A 54 22.80 -12.81 18.75
C PRO A 54 21.94 -12.37 19.94
N GLY A 55 20.64 -12.69 19.92
CA GLY A 55 19.68 -12.30 20.95
C GLY A 55 19.19 -10.85 20.86
N MET A 56 19.64 -10.08 19.86
CA MET A 56 19.11 -8.75 19.58
C MET A 56 17.61 -8.83 19.24
N THR A 57 16.83 -7.86 19.73
CA THR A 57 15.43 -7.68 19.35
C THR A 57 15.27 -6.63 18.26
N PHE A 58 14.19 -6.75 17.51
CA PHE A 58 13.79 -5.80 16.49
C PHE A 58 12.29 -5.53 16.55
N SER A 59 11.88 -4.48 15.87
CA SER A 59 10.48 -4.07 15.79
C SER A 59 10.15 -3.49 14.42
N GLY A 60 8.88 -3.49 14.11
CA GLY A 60 8.34 -2.87 12.91
C GLY A 60 6.86 -2.58 13.06
N SER A 61 6.29 -1.99 12.03
CA SER A 61 4.86 -1.73 11.92
C SER A 61 4.32 -2.22 10.59
N PHE A 62 3.02 -2.48 10.53
CA PHE A 62 2.36 -2.90 9.31
C PHE A 62 0.87 -2.53 9.36
N VAL A 63 0.27 -2.43 8.19
CA VAL A 63 -1.18 -2.27 8.03
C VAL A 63 -1.78 -3.59 7.56
N PHE A 64 -2.91 -3.97 8.15
CA PHE A 64 -3.70 -5.12 7.71
C PHE A 64 -5.18 -4.75 7.56
N SER A 65 -5.87 -5.44 6.64
CA SER A 65 -7.32 -5.32 6.50
C SER A 65 -8.01 -6.25 7.49
N ASN A 66 -8.87 -5.70 8.35
CA ASN A 66 -9.66 -6.49 9.29
C ASN A 66 -10.65 -7.43 8.58
N ALA A 67 -11.07 -7.10 7.35
CA ALA A 67 -12.01 -7.89 6.58
C ALA A 67 -11.36 -9.10 5.88
N LEU A 68 -10.03 -9.12 5.75
CA LEU A 68 -9.28 -10.18 5.08
C LEU A 68 -8.64 -11.18 6.04
N ILE A 69 -8.87 -11.03 7.37
CA ILE A 69 -8.40 -12.00 8.35
C ILE A 69 -9.11 -13.34 8.11
N PRO A 70 -8.38 -14.44 7.87
CA PRO A 70 -8.98 -15.76 7.67
C PRO A 70 -9.77 -16.23 8.89
N ALA A 71 -10.79 -17.06 8.66
CA ALA A 71 -11.52 -17.70 9.74
C ALA A 71 -10.66 -18.75 10.47
N SER A 72 -11.04 -19.07 11.71
CA SER A 72 -10.46 -20.22 12.41
C SER A 72 -10.65 -21.52 11.63
N GLY A 73 -9.65 -22.40 11.67
CA GLY A 73 -9.63 -23.64 10.88
C GLY A 73 -9.16 -23.48 9.43
N SER A 74 -8.78 -22.28 8.99
CA SER A 74 -8.27 -22.03 7.63
C SER A 74 -6.89 -22.65 7.33
N GLY A 75 -6.16 -23.12 8.34
CA GLY A 75 -4.74 -23.45 8.24
C GLY A 75 -3.89 -22.21 7.91
N PHE A 76 -2.76 -22.43 7.23
CA PHE A 76 -1.86 -21.38 6.79
C PHE A 76 -2.40 -20.66 5.56
N VAL A 77 -2.58 -19.34 5.67
CA VAL A 77 -3.06 -18.47 4.59
C VAL A 77 -2.19 -17.23 4.52
N ASN A 78 -1.75 -16.85 3.32
CA ASN A 78 -1.06 -15.60 3.08
C ASN A 78 -2.04 -14.60 2.49
N ILE A 79 -2.19 -13.44 3.13
CA ILE A 79 -2.93 -12.30 2.59
C ILE A 79 -1.90 -11.32 2.04
N PHE A 80 -1.85 -11.17 0.72
CA PHE A 80 -0.90 -10.27 0.07
C PHE A 80 -1.43 -8.84 0.09
N GLN A 81 -0.53 -7.85 0.15
CA GLN A 81 -0.91 -6.45 0.10
C GLN A 81 -1.61 -6.08 -1.20
N SER A 82 -1.33 -6.79 -2.29
CA SER A 82 -2.06 -6.67 -3.56
C SER A 82 -3.54 -7.06 -3.47
N ASN A 83 -3.99 -7.71 -2.39
CA ASN A 83 -5.40 -7.96 -2.10
C ASN A 83 -6.10 -6.78 -1.43
N PHE A 84 -5.38 -5.74 -1.00
CA PHE A 84 -5.98 -4.58 -0.35
C PHE A 84 -6.58 -3.66 -1.42
N ALA A 85 -7.89 -3.43 -1.33
CA ALA A 85 -8.61 -2.58 -2.29
C ALA A 85 -8.01 -1.18 -2.41
N ASP A 86 -7.54 -0.63 -1.29
CA ASP A 86 -6.97 0.72 -1.20
C ASP A 86 -5.44 0.75 -1.23
N ILE A 87 -4.75 -0.31 -1.68
CA ILE A 87 -3.28 -0.41 -1.58
C ILE A 87 -2.55 0.79 -2.20
N ALA A 88 -3.06 1.34 -3.31
CA ALA A 88 -2.49 2.53 -3.96
C ALA A 88 -2.53 3.80 -3.09
N ASN A 89 -3.37 3.82 -2.05
CA ASN A 89 -3.52 4.90 -1.08
C ASN A 89 -2.82 4.61 0.25
N ILE A 90 -2.10 3.50 0.38
CA ILE A 90 -1.32 3.14 1.57
C ILE A 90 0.16 3.30 1.21
N PRO A 91 0.87 4.30 1.77
CA PRO A 91 2.29 4.47 1.54
C PRO A 91 3.09 3.23 1.96
N ASP A 92 4.17 2.94 1.25
CA ASP A 92 4.98 1.74 1.49
C ASP A 92 5.48 1.63 2.95
N ALA A 93 5.89 2.75 3.53
CA ALA A 93 6.36 2.84 4.91
C ALA A 93 5.25 2.58 5.96
N ASP A 94 3.99 2.85 5.62
CA ASP A 94 2.84 2.55 6.49
C ASP A 94 2.40 1.10 6.29
N ALA A 95 2.37 0.65 5.03
CA ALA A 95 1.98 -0.70 4.65
C ALA A 95 2.84 -1.75 5.36
N PHE A 96 4.16 -1.55 5.37
CA PHE A 96 5.11 -2.35 6.12
C PHE A 96 6.36 -1.51 6.41
N SER A 97 6.85 -1.59 7.65
CA SER A 97 8.13 -1.04 8.07
C SER A 97 8.80 -2.03 8.99
N PHE A 98 10.08 -2.29 8.76
CA PHE A 98 10.87 -3.22 9.54
C PHE A 98 12.26 -2.68 9.83
N ASN A 99 12.59 -2.52 11.11
CA ASN A 99 13.91 -2.06 11.55
C ASN A 99 14.74 -3.26 12.02
N PHE A 100 15.73 -3.63 11.22
CA PHE A 100 16.62 -4.76 11.43
C PHE A 100 18.04 -4.28 11.74
N GLY A 101 18.26 -3.90 13.00
CA GLY A 101 19.52 -3.29 13.44
C GLY A 101 19.80 -1.98 12.71
N PRO A 102 20.92 -1.87 11.98
CA PRO A 102 21.24 -0.66 11.21
C PRO A 102 20.47 -0.56 9.88
N PHE A 103 19.73 -1.60 9.49
CA PHE A 103 19.00 -1.66 8.24
C PHE A 103 17.51 -1.41 8.47
N SER A 104 16.87 -0.69 7.55
CA SER A 104 15.43 -0.46 7.56
C SER A 104 14.84 -0.87 6.22
N PHE A 105 13.70 -1.52 6.26
CA PHE A 105 12.96 -2.00 5.10
C PHE A 105 11.51 -1.50 5.16
N ASN A 106 10.91 -1.28 4.01
CA ASN A 106 9.49 -0.99 3.86
C ASN A 106 8.87 -1.85 2.75
N ALA A 107 7.57 -1.66 2.46
CA ALA A 107 6.89 -2.44 1.44
C ALA A 107 7.50 -2.31 0.03
N GLY A 108 8.01 -1.13 -0.32
CA GLY A 108 8.63 -0.86 -1.63
C GLY A 108 10.00 -1.51 -1.82
N ASP A 109 10.64 -1.96 -0.73
CA ASP A 109 11.88 -2.75 -0.80
C ASP A 109 11.61 -4.23 -1.12
N ASN A 110 10.33 -4.65 -1.16
CA ASN A 110 9.98 -6.02 -1.46
C ASN A 110 10.24 -6.35 -2.94
N LEU A 111 10.86 -7.49 -3.18
CA LEU A 111 11.09 -8.04 -4.51
C LEU A 111 9.83 -8.77 -4.98
N ASP A 112 8.84 -7.99 -5.44
CA ASP A 112 7.52 -8.48 -5.88
C ASP A 112 7.58 -9.51 -7.03
N SER A 113 8.65 -9.48 -7.83
CA SER A 113 8.95 -10.46 -8.88
C SER A 113 9.25 -11.86 -8.35
N LEU A 114 9.63 -11.99 -7.08
CA LEU A 114 9.83 -13.27 -6.39
C LEU A 114 8.60 -13.66 -5.56
N VAL A 115 8.15 -12.72 -4.71
CA VAL A 115 7.08 -12.94 -3.73
C VAL A 115 6.37 -11.60 -3.56
N ASN A 116 5.02 -11.59 -3.57
CA ASN A 116 4.29 -10.41 -3.10
C ASN A 116 4.40 -10.31 -1.57
N LEU A 117 4.63 -9.10 -1.07
CA LEU A 117 4.57 -8.84 0.36
C LEU A 117 3.21 -9.29 0.92
N GLY A 118 3.25 -10.13 1.94
CA GLY A 118 2.03 -10.65 2.56
C GLY A 118 2.16 -10.85 4.05
N ILE A 119 0.99 -10.85 4.70
CA ILE A 119 0.83 -11.23 6.09
C ILE A 119 0.39 -12.68 6.11
N GLN A 120 1.11 -13.52 6.83
CA GLN A 120 0.74 -14.91 7.01
C GLN A 120 -0.13 -15.05 8.25
N TYR A 121 -1.21 -15.83 8.12
CA TYR A 121 -2.08 -16.23 9.20
C TYR A 121 -2.08 -17.74 9.34
N ASN A 122 -2.30 -18.23 10.56
CA ASN A 122 -2.57 -19.63 10.85
C ASN A 122 -3.88 -19.73 11.63
N ASN A 123 -4.93 -20.25 10.99
CA ASN A 123 -6.28 -20.32 11.57
C ASN A 123 -6.79 -18.96 12.06
N GLY A 124 -6.56 -17.90 11.26
CA GLY A 124 -6.95 -16.53 11.59
C GLY A 124 -6.02 -15.77 12.55
N HIS A 125 -5.03 -16.43 13.15
CA HIS A 125 -4.05 -15.78 14.02
C HIS A 125 -2.83 -15.31 13.24
N PHE A 126 -2.25 -14.18 13.64
CA PHE A 126 -1.02 -13.66 13.03
C PHE A 126 0.11 -14.71 13.09
N ASN A 127 0.78 -14.96 11.96
CA ASN A 127 1.84 -15.94 11.82
C ASN A 127 3.04 -15.39 11.05
N GLY A 128 3.30 -14.08 11.16
CA GLY A 128 4.44 -13.42 10.55
C GLY A 128 4.18 -12.96 9.11
N PHE A 129 5.23 -12.95 8.29
CA PHE A 129 5.21 -12.28 6.99
C PHE A 129 5.79 -13.15 5.88
N VAL A 130 5.46 -12.79 4.65
CA VAL A 130 6.17 -13.23 3.44
C VAL A 130 6.76 -11.97 2.83
N PHE A 131 8.09 -11.84 2.82
CA PHE A 131 8.80 -10.65 2.34
C PHE A 131 10.21 -11.04 1.93
N ASN A 132 10.65 -10.56 0.78
CA ASN A 132 12.05 -10.65 0.36
C ASN A 132 12.54 -9.25 -0.02
N GLY A 133 13.57 -8.75 0.66
CA GLY A 133 14.16 -7.46 0.35
C GLY A 133 15.66 -7.58 0.20
N ASP A 134 16.20 -6.99 -0.86
CA ASP A 134 17.63 -6.96 -1.09
C ASP A 134 18.25 -5.67 -0.54
N PHE A 135 19.46 -5.78 -0.02
CA PHE A 135 20.20 -4.64 0.49
C PHE A 135 21.69 -4.83 0.28
N GLN A 136 22.40 -3.71 0.12
CA GLN A 136 23.84 -3.72 -0.02
C GLN A 136 24.51 -3.54 1.34
N TYR A 137 25.53 -4.35 1.61
CA TYR A 137 26.38 -4.19 2.77
C TYR A 137 27.82 -4.57 2.44
N ASN A 138 28.79 -3.74 2.84
CA ASN A 138 30.22 -3.99 2.60
C ASN A 138 30.57 -4.38 1.14
N GLY A 139 29.91 -3.74 0.17
CA GLY A 139 30.14 -3.95 -1.26
C GLY A 139 29.44 -5.15 -1.90
N SER A 140 28.78 -6.01 -1.12
CA SER A 140 28.03 -7.17 -1.61
C SER A 140 26.52 -6.99 -1.42
N TRP A 141 25.73 -7.69 -2.23
CA TRP A 141 24.28 -7.73 -2.09
C TRP A 141 23.85 -8.91 -1.22
N TYR A 142 22.86 -8.66 -0.36
CA TYR A 142 22.28 -9.64 0.54
C TYR A 142 20.77 -9.57 0.43
N GLN A 143 20.12 -10.70 0.67
CA GLN A 143 18.67 -10.77 0.76
C GLN A 143 18.25 -11.06 2.19
N LEU A 144 17.41 -10.18 2.72
CA LEU A 144 16.58 -10.44 3.89
C LEU A 144 15.32 -11.17 3.41
N ALA A 145 15.01 -12.32 4.01
CA ALA A 145 13.77 -13.04 3.76
C ALA A 145 13.02 -13.31 5.06
N LEU A 146 11.73 -12.94 5.06
CA LEU A 146 10.75 -13.30 6.08
C LEU A 146 9.82 -14.37 5.48
N GLN A 147 9.65 -15.47 6.20
CA GLN A 147 8.76 -16.54 5.79
C GLN A 147 8.02 -17.09 7.00
N GLY A 148 6.78 -16.63 7.18
CA GLY A 148 6.04 -16.79 8.41
C GLY A 148 6.79 -16.16 9.59
N GLY A 149 6.97 -16.94 10.66
CA GLY A 149 7.73 -16.52 11.84
C GLY A 149 9.25 -16.55 11.69
N SER A 150 9.81 -16.94 10.54
CA SER A 150 11.27 -17.07 10.37
C SER A 150 11.89 -15.88 9.64
N LEU A 151 13.07 -15.44 10.10
CA LEU A 151 13.90 -14.43 9.45
C LEU A 151 15.25 -15.04 9.06
N LYS A 152 15.72 -14.74 7.84
CA LYS A 152 17.07 -15.12 7.40
C LYS A 152 17.70 -14.06 6.50
N VAL A 153 19.03 -13.96 6.58
CA VAL A 153 19.84 -13.15 5.64
C VAL A 153 20.82 -14.06 4.92
N ARG A 154 20.91 -13.94 3.59
CA ARG A 154 21.84 -14.70 2.74
C ARG A 154 22.55 -13.79 1.74
N LEU A 155 23.75 -14.20 1.31
CA LEU A 155 24.49 -13.55 0.25
C LEU A 155 23.81 -13.80 -1.10
N LEU A 156 23.77 -12.79 -1.98
CA LEU A 156 23.37 -12.95 -3.38
C LEU A 156 24.62 -13.19 -4.25
N ASP A 157 24.48 -13.96 -5.32
CA ASP A 157 25.57 -14.22 -6.28
C ASP A 157 25.97 -12.99 -7.12
N GLY A 158 25.17 -11.92 -7.13
CA GLY A 158 25.43 -10.70 -7.89
C GLY A 158 25.09 -10.83 -9.37
N ILE A 159 24.39 -11.89 -9.79
CA ILE A 159 24.10 -12.17 -11.20
C ILE A 159 22.63 -11.84 -11.48
N ALA A 160 22.39 -10.66 -12.05
CA ALA A 160 21.07 -10.23 -12.47
C ALA A 160 20.36 -11.28 -13.34
N ASN A 161 19.07 -11.50 -13.06
CA ASN A 161 18.22 -12.42 -13.79
C ASN A 161 16.81 -11.82 -13.98
N GLY A 162 15.91 -12.57 -14.64
CA GLY A 162 14.56 -12.09 -14.95
C GLY A 162 13.65 -11.86 -13.74
N PHE A 163 14.06 -12.31 -12.55
CA PHE A 163 13.30 -12.21 -11.31
C PHE A 163 13.98 -11.28 -10.30
N ASP A 164 15.30 -11.14 -10.32
CA ASP A 164 16.07 -10.41 -9.32
C ASP A 164 17.26 -9.68 -9.99
N PRO A 165 17.38 -8.35 -9.86
CA PRO A 165 18.49 -7.59 -10.43
C PRO A 165 19.84 -7.84 -9.74
N HIS A 166 19.86 -8.43 -8.54
CA HIS A 166 21.05 -8.72 -7.75
C HIS A 166 21.37 -10.21 -7.64
N GLY A 167 20.47 -11.07 -8.12
CA GLY A 167 20.72 -12.48 -8.37
C GLY A 167 20.09 -13.43 -7.35
N PHE A 168 20.62 -14.64 -7.19
CA PHE A 168 19.98 -15.63 -6.31
C PHE A 168 20.70 -15.79 -4.96
N PRO A 169 19.96 -16.08 -3.87
CA PRO A 169 20.58 -16.39 -2.59
C PRO A 169 21.47 -17.63 -2.65
N THR A 170 22.71 -17.49 -2.20
CA THR A 170 23.71 -18.55 -2.15
C THR A 170 24.17 -18.86 -0.72
N GLY A 171 24.80 -20.02 -0.56
CA GLY A 171 25.45 -20.42 0.68
C GLY A 171 24.48 -20.65 1.85
N SER A 172 25.03 -20.55 3.06
CA SER A 172 24.27 -20.70 4.30
C SER A 172 23.71 -19.37 4.79
N ASN A 173 22.70 -19.43 5.66
CA ASN A 173 22.20 -18.25 6.37
C ASN A 173 23.34 -17.60 7.17
N LEU A 174 23.48 -16.29 6.98
CA LEU A 174 24.45 -15.43 7.65
C LEU A 174 23.85 -14.78 8.89
N VAL A 175 22.54 -14.49 8.85
CA VAL A 175 21.77 -14.13 10.04
C VAL A 175 20.52 -15.00 10.10
N ASN A 176 20.17 -15.47 11.30
CA ASN A 176 18.94 -16.23 11.55
C ASN A 176 18.17 -15.62 12.72
N GLY A 177 16.89 -15.37 12.53
CA GLY A 177 16.01 -14.79 13.52
C GLY A 177 14.58 -15.27 13.41
N TYR A 178 13.70 -14.60 14.13
CA TYR A 178 12.29 -14.93 14.25
C TYR A 178 11.42 -13.69 14.39
N ILE A 179 10.18 -13.77 13.92
CA ILE A 179 9.09 -12.85 14.25
C ILE A 179 8.26 -13.48 15.38
N ASN A 180 7.87 -12.70 16.38
CA ASN A 180 6.94 -13.15 17.40
C ASN A 180 5.55 -13.33 16.79
N ILE A 181 5.05 -14.56 16.76
CA ILE A 181 3.75 -14.93 16.16
C ILE A 181 2.62 -14.98 17.18
N GLY A 182 1.38 -14.94 16.70
CA GLY A 182 0.15 -14.93 17.49
C GLY A 182 -0.35 -13.52 17.80
N ASP A 183 -1.66 -13.37 18.00
CA ASP A 183 -2.32 -12.05 18.07
C ASP A 183 -1.86 -11.20 19.26
N ALA A 184 -1.46 -11.84 20.36
CA ALA A 184 -0.89 -11.12 21.52
C ALA A 184 0.41 -10.38 21.17
N ASN A 185 1.10 -10.77 20.11
CA ASN A 185 2.32 -10.13 19.62
C ASN A 185 2.06 -9.05 18.56
N VAL A 186 0.79 -8.86 18.16
CA VAL A 186 0.34 -7.74 17.33
C VAL A 186 -0.14 -6.62 18.26
N THR A 187 0.76 -5.70 18.55
CA THR A 187 0.59 -4.67 19.59
C THR A 187 0.32 -3.29 19.00
N GLY A 188 -0.07 -2.31 19.82
CA GLY A 188 -0.25 -0.92 19.37
C GLY A 188 -1.28 -0.75 18.24
N GLN A 189 -2.32 -1.59 18.24
CA GLN A 189 -3.33 -1.59 17.18
C GLN A 189 -4.13 -0.29 17.20
N THR A 190 -4.14 0.43 16.09
CA THR A 190 -4.92 1.65 15.91
C THR A 190 -5.64 1.63 14.56
N PRO A 191 -6.87 2.16 14.45
CA PRO A 191 -7.53 2.31 13.17
C PRO A 191 -6.64 3.08 12.18
N TYR A 192 -6.55 2.56 10.95
CA TYR A 192 -5.78 3.17 9.87
C TYR A 192 -6.73 3.60 8.75
N THR A 193 -6.53 4.82 8.24
CA THR A 193 -7.32 5.34 7.11
C THR A 193 -6.37 5.60 5.95
N PRO A 194 -6.52 4.87 4.82
CA PRO A 194 -5.70 5.11 3.63
C PRO A 194 -5.74 6.58 3.21
N ARG A 195 -4.59 7.11 2.81
CA ARG A 195 -4.46 8.49 2.38
C ARG A 195 -5.00 8.62 0.97
N ILE A 196 -6.26 9.02 0.85
CA ILE A 196 -6.84 9.45 -0.42
C ILE A 196 -6.10 10.71 -0.89
N THR A 197 -5.22 10.56 -1.87
CA THR A 197 -4.70 11.73 -2.60
C THR A 197 -5.80 12.14 -3.57
N PRO A 198 -6.45 13.31 -3.40
CA PRO A 198 -7.47 13.72 -4.35
C PRO A 198 -6.84 13.86 -5.72
N THR A 199 -7.22 12.99 -6.66
CA THR A 199 -6.89 13.18 -8.07
C THR A 199 -7.42 14.56 -8.45
N PRO A 200 -6.59 15.50 -8.94
CA PRO A 200 -7.10 16.77 -9.42
C PRO A 200 -8.15 16.48 -10.49
N GLY A 201 -9.41 16.74 -10.17
CA GLY A 201 -10.50 16.52 -11.12
C GLY A 201 -10.26 17.44 -12.31
N VAL A 202 -9.96 16.86 -13.47
CA VAL A 202 -10.10 17.60 -14.73
C VAL A 202 -11.58 18.01 -14.79
N PRO A 203 -11.92 19.30 -14.97
CA PRO A 203 -13.31 19.70 -15.06
C PRO A 203 -14.00 18.85 -16.13
N GLU A 204 -15.09 18.20 -15.75
CA GLU A 204 -15.80 17.31 -16.66
C GLU A 204 -16.19 18.06 -17.94
N PRO A 205 -16.34 17.39 -19.10
CA PRO A 205 -16.71 18.03 -20.36
C PRO A 205 -17.94 18.96 -20.25
N MET A 206 -18.87 18.64 -19.33
CA MET A 206 -20.02 19.49 -19.04
C MET A 206 -19.67 20.78 -18.29
N SER A 207 -18.67 20.77 -17.43
CA SER A 207 -18.16 21.99 -16.79
C SER A 207 -17.57 22.95 -17.82
N TRP A 208 -16.87 22.43 -18.83
CA TRP A 208 -16.41 23.22 -19.98
C TRP A 208 -17.56 23.77 -20.80
N ALA A 209 -18.57 22.96 -21.07
CA ALA A 209 -19.75 23.39 -21.80
C ALA A 209 -20.48 24.52 -21.06
N MET A 210 -20.65 24.42 -19.74
CA MET A 210 -21.29 25.45 -18.92
C MET A 210 -20.47 26.74 -18.86
N LEU A 211 -19.14 26.66 -18.80
CA LEU A 211 -18.25 27.81 -18.91
C LEU A 211 -18.38 28.51 -20.27
N MET A 212 -18.33 27.73 -21.36
CA MET A 212 -18.47 28.28 -22.71
C MET A 212 -19.86 28.87 -22.95
N LEU A 213 -20.92 28.24 -22.43
CA LEU A 213 -22.28 28.74 -22.50
C LEU A 213 -22.42 30.04 -21.69
N GLY A 214 -21.87 30.09 -20.48
CA GLY A 214 -21.84 31.28 -19.63
C GLY A 214 -21.13 32.45 -20.33
N PHE A 215 -19.93 32.24 -20.85
CA PHE A 215 -19.19 33.28 -21.59
C PHE A 215 -19.89 33.67 -22.90
N GLY A 216 -20.44 32.70 -23.63
CA GLY A 216 -21.19 32.94 -24.86
C GLY A 216 -22.45 33.78 -24.63
N ALA A 217 -23.20 33.50 -23.55
CA ALA A 217 -24.38 34.27 -23.17
C ALA A 217 -24.05 35.72 -22.77
N ILE A 218 -22.96 35.93 -22.02
CA ILE A 218 -22.49 37.27 -21.67
C ILE A 218 -22.03 38.03 -22.93
N GLY A 219 -21.27 37.40 -23.82
CA GLY A 219 -20.85 38.02 -25.07
C GLY A 219 -22.03 38.40 -25.98
N ALA A 220 -23.03 37.52 -26.10
CA ALA A 220 -24.23 37.75 -26.90
C ALA A 220 -25.06 38.93 -26.37
N THR A 221 -25.19 39.07 -25.05
CA THR A 221 -25.92 40.18 -24.42
C THR A 221 -25.20 41.52 -24.62
N ILE A 222 -23.87 41.56 -24.55
CA ILE A 222 -23.09 42.79 -24.86
C ILE A 222 -23.26 43.19 -26.33
N ARG A 223 -23.19 42.23 -27.27
CA ARG A 223 -23.36 42.51 -28.70
C ARG A 223 -24.74 43.10 -29.02
N ARG A 224 -25.79 42.62 -28.35
CA ARG A 224 -27.17 43.11 -28.54
C ARG A 224 -27.37 44.55 -28.05
N ARG A 225 -26.56 45.05 -27.10
CA ARG A 225 -26.69 46.42 -26.57
C ARG A 225 -26.04 47.50 -27.44
N ARG A 226 -25.33 47.13 -28.53
CA ARG A 226 -24.94 48.09 -29.58
C ARG A 226 -26.13 48.36 -30.52
N ALA A 227 -27.19 48.98 -29.99
CA ALA A 227 -28.18 49.63 -30.82
C ALA A 227 -27.56 50.91 -31.42
N ALA A 228 -27.77 51.11 -32.71
CA ALA A 228 -27.15 52.17 -33.50
C ALA A 228 -27.42 53.55 -32.89
N VAL A 229 -26.35 54.31 -32.64
CA VAL A 229 -26.47 55.75 -32.43
C VAL A 229 -26.76 56.35 -33.80
N SER A 230 -28.04 56.68 -34.05
CA SER A 230 -28.41 57.51 -35.20
C SER A 230 -28.10 58.95 -34.86
N PHE A 231 -27.17 59.56 -35.58
CA PHE A 231 -26.98 61.01 -35.53
C PHE A 231 -28.07 61.67 -36.39
N ALA A 232 -28.68 62.72 -35.85
CA ALA A 232 -29.67 63.57 -36.51
C ALA A 232 -29.00 64.79 -37.15
#